data_AF-A0A090WN39-F1
#
_entry.id   AF-A0A090WN39-F1
#
_cell.length_a   1.000
_cell.length_b   1.000
_cell.length_c   1.000
_cell.angle_alpha   90.00
_cell.angle_beta   90.00
_cell.angle_gamma   90.00
#
_symmetry.space_group_name_H-M   'P 1'
#
loop_
_entity.id
_entity.type
_entity.pdbx_description
1 polymer ?
#
loop_
_entity_poly.entity_id
_entity_poly.type
_entity_poly.pdbx_seq_one_letter_code
_entity_poly.pdbx_strand_id
1 'polypeptide(L)'
;MMKSYKNIILLCLTVLMTVSCFKDNDDNFASSTSIKNFVYRGMNAFYLYKPDVPELADDRFATVPELEEFHSIYDTPEAFFESLVFDRSLTDRFSVIVSDYIALEQLFAGTTLNNGMEFGLVGETGSASNVWGVMCVMCYPTRVLVHKVLHVE
;
A
#
# COMPACT_ATOMS: atom_id res chain seq x y z
N MET A 1 -41.92 -46.37 11.57
CA MET A 1 -40.89 -45.81 12.47
C MET A 1 -40.17 -44.67 11.75
N MET A 2 -40.79 -43.49 11.65
CA MET A 2 -40.34 -42.39 10.77
C MET A 2 -40.77 -40.98 11.29
N LYS A 3 -40.97 -40.81 12.61
CA LYS A 3 -41.49 -39.52 13.15
C LYS A 3 -40.45 -38.71 13.94
N SER A 4 -39.41 -39.32 14.48
CA SER A 4 -38.43 -38.62 15.33
C SER A 4 -37.30 -37.92 14.56
N TYR A 5 -36.95 -38.37 13.34
CA TYR A 5 -35.86 -37.74 12.57
C TYR A 5 -36.23 -36.35 12.04
N LYS A 6 -37.52 -36.10 11.75
CA LYS A 6 -38.00 -34.80 11.26
C LYS A 6 -37.81 -33.71 12.33
N ASN A 7 -38.01 -34.06 13.59
CA ASN A 7 -37.77 -33.16 14.73
C ASN A 7 -36.28 -32.94 14.99
N ILE A 8 -35.44 -33.96 14.77
CA ILE A 8 -33.98 -33.83 14.87
C ILE A 8 -33.42 -32.94 13.76
N ILE A 9 -33.88 -33.12 12.52
CA ILE A 9 -33.47 -32.26 11.39
C ILE A 9 -33.92 -30.82 11.62
N LEU A 10 -35.14 -30.60 12.13
CA LEU A 10 -35.64 -29.27 12.44
C LEU A 10 -34.82 -28.60 13.57
N LEU A 11 -34.44 -29.35 14.60
CA LEU A 11 -33.56 -28.88 15.67
C LEU A 11 -32.17 -28.51 15.15
N CYS A 12 -31.57 -29.36 14.31
CA CYS A 12 -30.26 -29.11 13.71
C CYS A 12 -30.28 -27.87 12.82
N LEU A 13 -31.36 -27.68 12.04
CA LEU A 13 -31.54 -26.49 11.21
C LEU A 13 -31.70 -25.21 12.05
N THR A 14 -32.37 -25.26 13.21
CA THR A 14 -32.47 -24.09 14.10
C THR A 14 -31.15 -23.72 14.77
N VAL A 15 -30.29 -24.69 15.06
CA VAL A 15 -28.94 -24.44 15.63
C VAL A 15 -27.99 -23.86 14.59
N LEU A 16 -28.13 -24.24 13.31
CA LEU A 16 -27.33 -23.68 12.21
C LEU A 16 -27.64 -22.21 11.92
N MET A 17 -28.79 -21.68 12.35
CA MET A 17 -29.16 -20.27 12.15
C MET A 17 -28.59 -19.34 13.23
N THR A 18 -28.05 -19.87 14.33
CA THR A 18 -27.47 -19.05 15.42
C THR A 18 -25.97 -18.81 15.27
N VAL A 19 -25.32 -19.36 14.24
CA VAL A 19 -23.86 -19.18 13.97
C VAL A 19 -23.56 -18.07 12.95
N SER A 20 -24.56 -17.35 12.43
CA SER A 20 -24.36 -16.32 11.39
C SER A 20 -23.96 -14.93 11.90
N CYS A 21 -23.59 -14.76 13.17
CA CYS A 21 -23.08 -13.49 13.68
C CYS A 21 -21.58 -13.64 13.98
N PHE A 22 -20.78 -13.71 12.92
CA PHE A 22 -19.35 -13.45 13.01
C PHE A 22 -19.15 -11.96 12.76
N LYS A 23 -18.48 -11.28 13.69
CA LYS A 23 -17.84 -10.00 13.40
C LYS A 23 -16.45 -10.34 12.88
N ASP A 24 -16.24 -10.21 11.58
CA ASP A 24 -14.93 -10.26 10.95
C ASP A 24 -14.24 -8.89 10.99
N ASN A 25 -12.97 -8.87 10.62
CA ASN A 25 -12.10 -7.69 10.78
C ASN A 25 -12.32 -6.62 9.70
N ASP A 26 -13.19 -6.83 8.72
CA ASP A 26 -13.57 -5.87 7.69
C ASP A 26 -14.72 -4.93 8.12
N ASP A 27 -15.44 -5.28 9.19
CA ASP A 27 -16.44 -4.42 9.83
C ASP A 27 -15.85 -3.24 10.62
N ASN A 28 -14.53 -3.20 10.83
CA ASN A 28 -13.85 -2.19 11.64
C ASN A 28 -12.83 -1.42 10.81
N PHE A 29 -12.91 -0.09 10.83
CA PHE A 29 -11.94 0.75 10.14
C PHE A 29 -10.54 0.51 10.71
N ALA A 30 -9.54 0.32 9.85
CA ALA A 30 -8.18 0.07 10.27
C ALA A 30 -7.67 1.22 11.15
N SER A 31 -7.33 0.92 12.40
CA SER A 31 -6.69 1.88 13.29
C SER A 31 -5.30 2.27 12.77
N SER A 32 -4.84 3.49 13.10
CA SER A 32 -3.48 3.92 12.75
C SER A 32 -2.41 2.96 13.28
N THR A 33 -2.63 2.39 14.47
CA THR A 33 -1.78 1.36 15.06
C THR A 33 -1.74 0.07 14.25
N SER A 34 -2.89 -0.42 13.76
CA SER A 34 -2.90 -1.63 12.91
C SER A 34 -2.19 -1.40 11.57
N ILE A 35 -2.27 -0.19 11.01
CA ILE A 35 -1.56 0.16 9.76
C ILE A 35 -0.05 0.20 10.02
N LYS A 36 0.42 0.84 11.10
CA LYS A 36 1.84 0.86 11.46
C LYS A 36 2.40 -0.54 11.70
N ASN A 37 1.66 -1.38 12.41
CA ASN A 37 1.99 -2.80 12.60
C ASN A 37 2.11 -3.55 11.27
N PHE A 38 1.19 -3.29 10.34
CA PHE A 38 1.24 -3.88 9.02
C PHE A 38 2.51 -3.45 8.27
N VAL A 39 2.82 -2.15 8.25
CA VAL A 39 4.03 -1.59 7.63
C VAL A 39 5.28 -2.23 8.22
N TYR A 40 5.39 -2.28 9.55
CA TYR A 40 6.54 -2.89 10.24
C TYR A 40 6.75 -4.35 9.83
N ARG A 41 5.68 -5.16 9.84
CA ARG A 41 5.75 -6.57 9.44
C ARG A 41 6.12 -6.73 7.97
N GLY A 42 5.57 -5.90 7.08
CA GLY A 42 5.89 -5.92 5.66
C GLY A 42 7.35 -5.59 5.40
N MET A 43 7.88 -4.56 6.08
CA MET A 43 9.28 -4.19 5.98
C MET A 43 10.19 -5.27 6.58
N ASN A 44 9.87 -5.81 7.75
CA ASN A 44 10.67 -6.87 8.36
C ASN A 44 10.73 -8.14 7.48
N ALA A 45 9.65 -8.47 6.76
CA ALA A 45 9.60 -9.68 5.93
C ALA A 45 10.22 -9.52 4.53
N PHE A 46 10.03 -8.37 3.88
CA PHE A 46 10.32 -8.22 2.44
C PHE A 46 11.30 -7.09 2.10
N TYR A 47 11.70 -6.28 3.07
CA TYR A 47 12.56 -5.14 2.79
C TYR A 47 13.99 -5.58 2.43
N LEU A 48 14.46 -5.13 1.27
CA LEU A 48 15.76 -5.51 0.73
C LEU A 48 16.92 -5.07 1.63
N TYR A 49 16.83 -3.87 2.19
CA TYR A 49 17.88 -3.25 3.01
C TYR A 49 17.66 -3.44 4.52
N LYS A 50 16.83 -4.41 4.91
CA LYS A 50 16.60 -4.75 6.33
C LYS A 50 17.88 -4.87 7.15
N PRO A 51 18.97 -5.53 6.69
CA PRO A 51 20.19 -5.70 7.50
C PRO A 51 20.86 -4.37 7.89
N ASP A 52 20.63 -3.30 7.13
CA ASP A 52 21.24 -2.00 7.34
C ASP A 52 20.37 -1.06 8.19
N VAL A 53 19.18 -1.51 8.61
CA VAL A 53 18.22 -0.76 9.43
C VAL A 53 18.11 -1.39 10.83
N PRO A 54 18.74 -0.80 11.86
CA PRO A 54 18.74 -1.35 13.22
C PRO A 54 17.34 -1.54 13.82
N GLU A 55 16.40 -0.66 13.46
CA GLU A 55 15.02 -0.72 13.96
C GLU A 55 14.22 -1.92 13.40
N LEU A 56 14.71 -2.57 12.34
CA LEU A 56 14.10 -3.77 11.75
C LEU A 56 14.80 -5.08 12.16
N ALA A 57 15.78 -5.01 13.06
CA ALA A 57 16.48 -6.20 13.54
C ALA A 57 15.50 -7.16 14.26
N ASP A 58 15.70 -8.47 14.09
CA ASP A 58 14.79 -9.49 14.63
C ASP A 58 14.74 -9.52 16.16
N ASP A 59 15.78 -9.01 16.81
CA ASP A 59 15.95 -8.90 18.26
C ASP A 59 15.75 -7.47 18.79
N ARG A 60 15.31 -6.52 17.94
CA ARG A 60 15.19 -5.11 18.31
C ARG A 60 14.20 -4.85 19.44
N PHE A 61 13.07 -5.55 19.43
CA PHE A 61 11.99 -5.40 20.40
C PHE A 61 11.79 -6.72 21.16
N ALA A 62 11.91 -6.67 22.48
CA ALA A 62 11.77 -7.87 23.31
C ALA A 62 10.30 -8.22 23.57
N THR A 63 9.40 -7.23 23.50
CA THR A 63 7.99 -7.39 23.83
C THR A 63 7.08 -6.57 22.91
N VAL A 64 5.83 -7.02 22.74
CA VAL A 64 4.83 -6.31 21.93
C VAL A 64 4.55 -4.87 22.43
N PRO A 65 4.46 -4.60 23.75
CA PRO A 65 4.25 -3.23 24.24
C PRO A 65 5.37 -2.26 23.84
N GLU A 66 6.62 -2.72 23.78
CA GLU A 66 7.77 -1.90 23.37
C GLU A 66 7.66 -1.49 21.89
N LEU A 67 7.20 -2.42 21.04
CA LEU A 67 6.92 -2.14 19.63
C LEU A 67 5.78 -1.12 19.47
N GLU A 68 4.71 -1.24 20.25
CA GLU A 68 3.60 -0.29 20.20
C GLU A 68 3.99 1.10 20.73
N GLU A 69 4.87 1.17 21.72
CA GLU A 69 5.44 2.43 22.18
C GLU A 69 6.25 3.09 21.06
N PHE A 70 7.06 2.31 20.32
CA PHE A 70 7.77 2.81 19.15
C PHE A 70 6.83 3.33 18.05
N HIS A 71 5.72 2.63 17.78
CA HIS A 71 4.68 3.11 16.85
C HIS A 71 4.02 4.42 17.30
N SER A 72 3.93 4.66 18.61
CA SER A 72 3.27 5.84 19.18
C SER A 72 4.07 7.14 18.98
N ILE A 73 5.38 7.04 18.72
CA ILE A 73 6.27 8.19 18.50
C ILE A 73 5.91 8.96 17.22
N TYR A 74 5.36 8.26 16.23
CA TYR A 74 5.06 8.83 14.92
C TYR A 74 3.59 9.19 14.79
N ASP A 75 3.28 10.40 14.33
CA ASP A 75 1.90 10.86 14.18
C ASP A 75 1.17 10.13 13.05
N THR A 76 1.88 9.81 11.96
CA THR A 76 1.28 9.18 10.77
C THR A 76 2.01 7.90 10.35
N PRO A 77 1.33 6.95 9.68
CA PRO A 77 1.96 5.75 9.13
C PRO A 77 3.04 6.05 8.09
N GLU A 78 2.89 7.14 7.33
CA GLU A 78 3.87 7.56 6.32
C GLU A 78 5.16 8.03 7.00
N ALA A 79 5.06 8.83 8.06
CA ALA A 79 6.23 9.25 8.83
C ALA A 79 6.95 8.06 9.48
N PHE A 80 6.18 7.08 9.96
CA PHE A 80 6.72 5.83 10.47
C PHE A 80 7.48 5.04 9.38
N PHE A 81 6.88 4.88 8.19
CA PHE A 81 7.53 4.22 7.06
C PHE A 81 8.85 4.91 6.69
N GLU A 82 8.84 6.23 6.54
CA GLU A 82 10.04 7.01 6.18
C GLU A 82 11.17 6.87 7.21
N SER A 83 10.85 6.66 8.50
CA SER A 83 11.86 6.42 9.53
C SER A 83 12.62 5.09 9.37
N LEU A 84 12.01 4.12 8.67
CA LEU A 84 12.55 2.79 8.46
C LEU A 84 13.26 2.63 7.10
N VAL A 85 13.17 3.64 6.22
CA VAL A 85 13.80 3.58 4.89
C VAL A 85 15.29 3.85 5.00
N PHE A 86 16.09 2.94 4.47
CA PHE A 86 17.54 3.07 4.44
C PHE A 86 17.98 4.06 3.35
N ASP A 87 18.57 5.19 3.76
CA ASP A 87 19.20 6.18 2.87
C ASP A 87 18.36 6.53 1.64
N ARG A 88 17.27 7.25 1.89
CA ARG A 88 16.26 7.66 0.89
C ARG A 88 16.86 8.37 -0.33
N SER A 89 17.96 9.08 -0.15
CA SER A 89 18.51 9.96 -1.17
C SER A 89 19.41 9.23 -2.17
N LEU A 90 20.20 8.26 -1.71
CA LEU A 90 21.21 7.61 -2.54
C LEU A 90 20.85 6.16 -2.87
N THR A 91 20.34 5.40 -1.90
CA THR A 91 20.22 3.94 -2.01
C THR A 91 18.79 3.52 -2.29
N ASP A 92 17.85 3.89 -1.43
CA ASP A 92 16.46 3.46 -1.55
C ASP A 92 15.53 4.57 -2.04
N ARG A 93 15.43 4.69 -3.36
CA ARG A 93 14.56 5.68 -4.04
C ARG A 93 13.21 5.12 -4.49
N PHE A 94 13.00 3.82 -4.36
CA PHE A 94 11.87 3.11 -4.97
C PHE A 94 10.86 2.62 -3.95
N SER A 95 11.24 2.47 -2.68
CA SER A 95 10.30 2.10 -1.63
C SER A 95 9.41 3.29 -1.31
N VAL A 96 8.12 3.13 -1.54
CA VAL A 96 7.11 4.16 -1.31
C VAL A 96 5.87 3.54 -0.69
N ILE A 97 5.20 4.31 0.16
CA ILE A 97 3.86 4.02 0.67
C ILE A 97 2.88 5.03 0.09
N VAL A 98 1.68 4.59 -0.27
CA VAL A 98 0.65 5.43 -0.91
C VAL A 98 -0.65 5.30 -0.13
N SER A 99 -1.31 6.44 0.13
CA SER A 99 -2.57 6.49 0.87
C SER A 99 -3.79 6.07 0.04
N ASP A 100 -3.72 6.24 -1.28
CA ASP A 100 -4.80 5.94 -2.22
C ASP A 100 -4.46 4.69 -3.04
N TYR A 101 -5.11 3.59 -2.67
CA TYR A 101 -5.01 2.30 -3.34
C TYR A 101 -5.47 2.37 -4.82
N ILE A 102 -6.54 3.10 -5.11
CA ILE A 102 -7.10 3.19 -6.45
C ILE A 102 -6.12 3.91 -7.37
N ALA A 103 -5.53 5.01 -6.88
CA ALA A 103 -4.50 5.73 -7.62
C ALA A 103 -3.27 4.83 -7.89
N LEU A 104 -2.88 4.00 -6.93
CA LEU A 104 -1.75 3.06 -7.09
C LEU A 104 -2.06 1.97 -8.13
N GLU A 105 -3.24 1.36 -8.10
CA GLU A 105 -3.67 0.39 -9.11
C GLU A 105 -3.73 1.00 -10.50
N GLN A 106 -4.24 2.22 -10.60
CA GLN A 106 -4.28 2.98 -11.85
C GLN A 106 -2.87 3.19 -12.41
N LEU A 107 -1.92 3.57 -11.55
CA LEU A 107 -0.51 3.69 -11.94
C LEU A 107 0.06 2.35 -12.44
N PHE A 108 -0.23 1.21 -11.79
CA PHE A 108 0.23 -0.10 -12.25
C PHE A 108 -0.45 -0.58 -13.52
N ALA A 109 -1.71 -0.22 -13.73
CA ALA A 109 -2.43 -0.44 -14.97
C ALA A 109 -1.95 0.51 -16.10
N GLY A 110 -1.10 1.49 -15.78
CA GLY A 110 -0.64 2.51 -16.72
C GLY A 110 -1.73 3.48 -17.13
N THR A 111 -2.81 3.59 -16.34
CA THR A 111 -3.87 4.56 -16.60
C THR A 111 -3.43 5.93 -16.11
N THR A 112 -3.41 6.89 -17.03
CA THR A 112 -3.06 8.28 -16.72
C THR A 112 -4.13 9.18 -17.32
N LEU A 113 -4.58 10.16 -16.55
CA LEU A 113 -5.49 11.19 -17.05
C LEU A 113 -4.67 12.24 -17.78
N ASN A 114 -4.50 12.06 -19.09
CA ASN A 114 -3.88 13.04 -19.97
C ASN A 114 -4.77 13.31 -21.18
N ASN A 115 -4.62 14.48 -21.79
CA ASN A 115 -5.35 14.87 -23.00
C ASN A 115 -4.64 14.39 -24.28
N GLY A 116 -3.63 13.51 -24.17
CA GLY A 116 -2.85 13.01 -25.29
C GLY A 116 -1.93 14.04 -25.97
N MET A 117 -1.72 15.23 -25.39
CA MET A 117 -0.84 16.25 -25.95
C MET A 117 0.39 16.48 -25.07
N GLU A 118 1.57 16.47 -25.68
CA GLU A 118 2.84 16.89 -25.07
C GLU A 118 3.29 18.20 -25.72
N PHE A 119 3.69 19.20 -24.92
CA PHE A 119 4.20 20.47 -25.43
C PHE A 119 5.65 20.70 -25.00
N GLY A 120 6.48 21.12 -25.95
CA GLY A 120 7.86 21.52 -25.74
C GLY A 120 8.06 22.99 -26.10
N LEU A 121 8.88 23.69 -25.33
CA LEU A 121 9.27 25.08 -25.58
C LEU A 121 10.74 25.13 -25.99
N VAL A 122 11.04 25.76 -27.13
CA VAL A 122 12.40 25.89 -27.65
C VAL A 122 12.75 27.36 -27.78
N GLY A 123 13.85 27.77 -27.15
CA GLY A 123 14.37 29.13 -27.25
C GLY A 123 14.91 29.41 -28.66
N GLU A 124 14.64 30.60 -29.18
CA GLU A 124 15.15 31.02 -30.48
C GLU A 124 16.63 31.38 -30.39
N THR A 125 17.46 30.80 -31.28
CA THR A 125 18.89 31.12 -31.35
C THR A 125 19.12 32.60 -31.66
N GLY A 126 19.74 33.33 -30.74
CA GLY A 126 20.07 34.75 -30.89
C GLY A 126 19.07 35.73 -30.29
N SER A 127 18.00 35.25 -29.64
CA SER A 127 17.06 36.09 -28.89
C SER A 127 17.04 35.72 -27.40
N ALA A 128 17.05 36.72 -26.52
CA ALA A 128 17.00 36.50 -25.07
C ALA A 128 15.57 36.26 -24.54
N SER A 129 14.55 36.48 -25.36
CA SER A 129 13.14 36.48 -24.94
C SER A 129 12.20 35.68 -25.84
N ASN A 130 12.60 35.31 -27.05
CA ASN A 130 11.72 34.60 -27.98
C ASN A 130 11.80 33.09 -27.79
N VAL A 131 10.63 32.47 -27.79
CA VAL A 131 10.43 31.04 -27.59
C VAL A 131 9.35 30.58 -28.57
N TRP A 132 9.54 29.44 -29.22
CA TRP A 132 8.50 28.79 -30.04
C TRP A 132 8.09 27.47 -29.41
N GLY A 133 6.80 27.14 -29.53
CA GLY A 133 6.22 25.92 -28.96
C GLY A 133 6.03 24.85 -30.01
N VAL A 134 6.34 23.61 -29.66
CA VAL A 134 6.02 22.41 -30.45
C VAL A 134 4.99 21.60 -29.67
N MET A 135 3.90 21.21 -30.33
CA MET A 135 2.93 20.28 -29.76
C MET A 135 2.99 18.97 -30.53
N CYS A 136 3.21 17.87 -29.81
CA CYS A 136 3.14 16.53 -30.35
C CYS A 136 1.95 15.80 -29.73
N VAL A 137 1.17 15.10 -30.57
CA VAL A 137 0.18 14.15 -30.09
C VAL A 137 0.92 12.90 -29.66
N MET A 138 0.81 12.56 -28.38
CA MET A 138 1.51 11.42 -27.81
C MET A 138 0.74 10.14 -28.11
N CYS A 139 1.32 9.30 -28.97
CA CYS A 139 0.78 7.98 -29.29
C CYS A 139 1.49 6.96 -28.39
N TYR A 140 0.88 6.57 -27.27
CA TYR A 140 1.47 5.60 -26.35
C TYR A 140 1.22 4.15 -26.82
N PRO A 141 2.26 3.34 -27.10
CA PRO A 141 2.16 1.89 -26.98
C PRO A 141 2.35 1.52 -25.51
N THR A 142 1.39 0.82 -24.93
CA THR A 142 1.43 0.26 -23.57
C THR A 142 2.67 -0.63 -23.38
N ARG A 143 3.70 -0.13 -22.69
CA ARG A 143 4.80 -0.95 -22.16
C ARG A 143 4.89 -0.76 -20.67
N VAL A 144 4.21 -1.63 -19.95
CA VAL A 144 4.28 -1.71 -18.49
C VAL A 144 5.54 -2.49 -18.12
N LEU A 145 6.52 -1.82 -17.50
CA LEU A 145 7.57 -2.48 -16.73
C LEU A 145 7.07 -2.53 -15.27
N VAL A 146 6.41 -3.62 -14.90
CA VAL A 146 5.99 -3.83 -13.52
C VAL A 146 7.24 -4.16 -12.69
N HIS A 147 7.66 -3.21 -11.85
CA HIS A 147 8.49 -3.53 -10.68
C HIS A 147 7.59 -3.79 -9.48
N LYS A 148 7.91 -4.86 -8.78
CA LYS A 148 7.10 -5.53 -7.75
C LYS A 148 6.87 -4.58 -6.56
N VAL A 149 5.63 -4.18 -6.32
CA VAL A 149 5.21 -3.47 -5.11
C VAL A 149 4.34 -4.40 -4.28
N LEU A 150 4.56 -4.40 -2.97
CA LEU A 150 3.79 -5.23 -2.04
C LEU A 150 2.34 -4.75 -1.97
N HIS A 151 1.41 -5.66 -2.24
CA HIS A 151 -0.02 -5.44 -2.18
C HIS A 151 -0.56 -5.87 -0.82
N VAL A 152 -1.46 -5.07 -0.25
CA VAL A 152 -2.19 -5.35 0.98
C VAL A 152 -3.68 -5.40 0.63
N GLU A 153 -4.36 -6.46 1.04
CA GLU A 153 -5.83 -6.55 1.11
C GLU A 153 -6.26 -6.41 2.58
#